data_AF-A0A951CZ95-F1
#
_entry.id   AF-A0A951CZ95-F1
#
_cell.length_a   1.000
_cell.length_b   1.000
_cell.length_c   1.000
_cell.angle_alpha   90.00
_cell.angle_beta   90.00
_cell.angle_gamma   90.00
#
_symmetry.space_group_name_H-M   'P 1'
#
loop_
_entity.id
_entity.type
_entity.pdbx_description
1 polymer ?
#
loop_
_entity_poly.entity_id
_entity_poly.type
_entity_poly.pdbx_seq_one_letter_code
_entity_poly.pdbx_strand_id
1 'polypeptide(L)' 'MDGAGGTGHYPVLWKESLEYLAIRPEGIYVDATAGLGGHAKLIAERLESGWVIAC' A
#
# COMPACT_ATOMS: atom_id res chain seq x y z
N MET A 1 5.70 -13.84 -13.64
CA MET A 1 6.82 -13.88 -12.66
C MET A 1 7.03 -12.43 -12.28
N ASP A 2 6.33 -11.96 -11.25
CA ASP A 2 6.18 -10.53 -10.96
C ASP A 2 6.88 -10.19 -9.62
N GLY A 3 8.09 -10.73 -9.45
CA GLY A 3 8.99 -10.35 -8.37
C GLY A 3 10.26 -9.84 -9.04
N ALA A 4 10.43 -8.52 -9.09
CA ALA A 4 11.68 -7.95 -9.53
C ALA A 4 12.79 -8.50 -8.62
N GLY A 5 13.70 -9.29 -9.20
CA GLY A 5 14.95 -9.71 -8.59
C GLY A 5 15.92 -8.54 -8.46
N GLY A 6 15.52 -7.51 -7.74
CA GLY A 6 16.32 -6.34 -7.39
C GLY A 6 16.52 -6.29 -5.88
N THR A 7 17.62 -5.72 -5.43
CA THR A 7 18.03 -5.57 -4.03
C THR A 7 17.16 -4.60 -3.20
N GLY A 8 15.92 -4.33 -3.63
CA GLY A 8 14.98 -3.40 -3.01
C GLY A 8 13.94 -4.09 -2.12
N HIS A 9 13.41 -3.37 -1.14
CA HIS A 9 12.32 -3.88 -0.30
C HIS A 9 11.04 -4.02 -1.11
N TYR A 10 10.42 -5.20 -1.00
CA TYR A 10 9.15 -5.53 -1.63
C TYR A 10 8.11 -5.82 -0.54
N PRO A 11 6.92 -5.18 -0.57
CA PRO A 11 5.91 -5.40 0.45
C PRO A 11 5.30 -6.79 0.29
N VAL A 12 5.31 -7.56 1.38
CA VAL A 12 4.78 -8.93 1.39
C VAL A 12 3.26 -8.90 1.24
N LEU A 13 2.70 -9.82 0.43
CA LEU A 13 1.27 -9.97 0.17
C LEU A 13 0.55 -8.68 -0.25
N TRP A 14 1.21 -7.82 -1.01
CA TRP A 14 0.63 -6.52 -1.34
C TRP A 14 -0.63 -6.62 -2.20
N LYS A 15 -0.72 -7.61 -3.11
CA LYS A 15 -1.90 -7.76 -3.98
C LYS A 15 -3.13 -8.10 -3.14
N GLU A 16 -3.00 -9.14 -2.32
CA GLU A 16 -4.05 -9.62 -1.41
C GLU A 16 -4.43 -8.55 -0.40
N SER A 17 -3.44 -7.87 0.18
CA SER A 17 -3.69 -6.81 1.17
C SER A 17 -4.54 -5.67 0.60
N LEU A 18 -4.27 -5.24 -0.64
CA LEU A 18 -5.04 -4.17 -1.28
C LEU A 18 -6.42 -4.65 -1.75
N GLU A 19 -6.54 -5.90 -2.19
CA GLU A 19 -7.83 -6.52 -2.54
C GLU A 19 -8.75 -6.56 -1.32
N TYR A 20 -8.27 -7.08 -0.18
CA TYR A 20 -9.06 -7.16 1.04
C TYR A 20 -9.34 -5.79 1.67
N LEU A 21 -8.43 -4.83 1.52
CA LEU A 21 -8.65 -3.46 2.01
C LEU A 21 -9.72 -2.72 1.21
N ALA A 22 -10.05 -3.20 -0.01
CA ALA A 22 -11.11 -2.66 -0.87
C ALA A 22 -11.06 -1.13 -0.96
N ILE A 23 -9.93 -0.60 -1.42
CA ILE A 23 -9.63 0.83 -1.38
C ILE A 23 -10.66 1.63 -2.19
N ARG A 24 -11.18 2.70 -1.57
CA ARG A 24 -12.03 3.71 -2.18
C ARG A 24 -11.18 4.95 -2.50
N PRO A 25 -11.27 5.54 -3.70
CA PRO A 25 -10.44 6.70 -4.09
C PRO A 25 -10.50 7.90 -3.13
N GLU A 26 -11.61 8.08 -2.45
CA GLU A 26 -11.90 9.15 -1.48
C GLU A 26 -11.72 8.72 0.00
N GLY A 27 -11.32 7.46 0.24
CA GLY A 27 -11.24 6.88 1.57
C GLY A 27 -10.07 7.39 2.41
N ILE A 28 -10.18 7.24 3.73
CA ILE A 28 -9.10 7.53 4.68
C ILE A 28 -8.63 6.22 5.30
N TYR A 29 -7.34 5.93 5.15
CA TYR A 29 -6.71 4.68 5.55
C TYR A 29 -5.57 4.93 6.53
N VAL A 30 -5.29 3.95 7.40
CA VAL A 30 -4.17 3.98 8.35
C VAL A 30 -3.23 2.83 8.03
N ASP A 31 -1.97 3.13 7.77
CA ASP A 31 -0.88 2.14 7.79
C ASP A 31 -0.20 2.22 9.17
N ALA A 32 -0.60 1.32 10.06
CA ALA A 32 -0.10 1.26 11.43
C ALA A 32 1.29 0.60 11.55
N THR A 33 1.86 0.14 10.43
CA THR A 33 3.10 -0.63 10.40
C THR A 33 3.98 -0.20 9.23
N ALA A 34 4.02 1.10 8.93
CA ALA A 34 4.46 1.59 7.63
C ALA A 34 5.86 1.09 7.26
N GLY A 35 6.78 0.96 8.24
CA GLY A 35 8.11 0.43 8.00
C GLY A 35 8.84 1.28 6.96
N LEU A 36 9.16 0.69 5.80
CA LEU A 36 9.75 1.44 4.67
C LEU A 36 8.69 2.07 3.72
N GLY A 37 7.42 2.10 4.12
CA GLY A 37 6.30 2.73 3.40
C GLY A 37 5.76 1.93 2.22
N GLY A 38 6.08 0.63 2.15
CA GLY A 38 5.77 -0.21 1.01
C GLY A 38 4.28 -0.34 0.71
N HIS A 39 3.48 -0.67 1.73
CA HIS A 39 2.02 -0.76 1.60
C HIS A 39 1.38 0.62 1.53
N ALA A 40 1.78 1.58 2.38
CA ALA A 40 1.32 2.97 2.32
C ALA A 40 1.42 3.59 0.91
N LYS A 41 2.53 3.38 0.19
CA LYS A 41 2.70 3.86 -1.19
C LYS A 41 1.64 3.26 -2.13
N LEU A 42 1.44 1.95 -2.07
CA LEU A 42 0.48 1.26 -2.94
C LEU A 42 -0.98 1.63 -2.62
N ILE A 43 -1.27 1.97 -1.36
CA ILE A 43 -2.56 2.55 -0.96
C ILE A 43 -2.71 3.94 -1.59
N ALA A 44 -1.73 4.82 -1.42
CA ALA A 44 -1.76 6.18 -1.96
C ALA A 44 -1.93 6.23 -3.48
N GLU A 45 -1.31 5.31 -4.23
CA GLU A 45 -1.46 5.19 -5.69
C GLU A 45 -2.91 4.89 -6.15
N ARG A 46 -3.80 4.44 -5.25
CA ARG A 46 -5.22 4.15 -5.51
C ARG A 46 -6.17 5.23 -5.00
N LEU A 47 -5.64 6.27 -4.34
CA LEU A 47 -6.42 7.38 -3.84
C LEU A 47 -6.43 8.53 -4.86
N GLU A 48 -7.57 9.18 -5.02
CA GLU A 48 -7.72 10.40 -5.84
C GLU A 48 -7.85 11.65 -4.96
N SER A 49 -8.68 11.56 -3.92
CA SER A 49 -8.92 12.66 -2.95
C SER A 49 -8.84 12.20 -1.49
N GLY A 50 -8.65 10.90 -1.27
CA GLY A 50 -8.48 10.29 0.03
C GLY A 50 -7.07 10.49 0.61
N TRP A 51 -6.87 9.94 1.82
CA TRP A 51 -5.63 10.07 2.57
C TRP A 51 -5.19 8.72 3.12
N VAL A 52 -3.88 8.45 3.10
CA VAL A 52 -3.28 7.42 3.94
C VAL A 52 -2.40 8.09 4.98
N ILE A 53 -2.64 7.74 6.25
CA ILE A 53 -1.83 8.20 7.38
C ILE A 53 -0.95 7.02 7.79
N ALA A 54 0.36 7.24 7.77
CA ALA A 54 1.37 6.22 8.05
C ALA A 54 2.22 6.64 9.24
N CYS A 55 2.52 5.68 10.14
CA CYS A 55 3.38 5.87 11.32
C CYS A 55 4.75 5.18 11.15
#